data_AF-A0A9E5AV05-F1
#
_entry.id   AF-A0A9E5AV05-F1
#
_cell.length_a   1.000
_cell.length_b   1.000
_cell.length_c   1.000
_cell.angle_alpha   90.00
_cell.angle_beta   90.00
_cell.angle_gamma   90.00
#
_symmetry.space_group_name_H-M   'P 1'
#
loop_
_entity.id
_entity.type
_entity.pdbx_description
1 polymer ?
#
loop_
_entity_poly.entity_id
_entity_poly.type
_entity_poly.pdbx_seq_one_letter_code
_entity_poly.pdbx_strand_id
1 'polypeptide(L)'
;MKRLSILVAVVITALHLAAPSVLAHPAAEEMAAAANKFLATLKPEQKAKAHYADLKAEARHLWHFIPTEMVSFGRKGLTLKEMTSEQRALAMALLTTGMSEAGYAKATGIMSLEGVLKQFEKNPKVDRNSELYFVSVYGQPTAKGTWAWRYEGHHLSLSFTIVNGELFAAAPSFMGTNPGEVREGPKKG
;
A
#
# COMPACT_ATOMS: atom_id res chain seq x y z
N MET A 1 35.09 67.37 -16.72
CA MET A 1 34.02 66.45 -17.17
C MET A 1 33.88 65.33 -16.14
N LYS A 2 32.75 65.31 -15.43
CA LYS A 2 32.45 64.38 -14.33
C LYS A 2 32.14 62.99 -14.90
N ARG A 3 32.75 61.92 -14.38
CA ARG A 3 32.26 60.54 -14.58
C ARG A 3 31.71 60.05 -13.24
N LEU A 4 30.39 59.91 -13.22
CA LEU A 4 29.60 59.41 -12.11
C LEU A 4 29.50 57.89 -12.27
N SER A 5 30.18 57.13 -11.43
CA SER A 5 30.06 55.66 -11.42
C SER A 5 28.89 55.28 -10.52
N ILE A 6 27.81 54.80 -11.14
CA ILE A 6 26.61 54.30 -10.45
C ILE A 6 26.93 52.91 -9.91
N LEU A 7 26.93 52.77 -8.58
CA LEU A 7 26.99 51.47 -7.91
C LEU A 7 25.58 50.85 -7.98
N VAL A 8 25.41 49.79 -8.77
CA VAL A 8 24.17 48.99 -8.76
C VAL A 8 24.33 47.94 -7.65
N ALA A 9 23.66 48.17 -6.53
CA ALA A 9 23.55 47.16 -5.47
C ALA A 9 22.49 46.13 -5.90
N VAL A 10 22.93 44.93 -6.28
CA VAL A 10 22.05 43.78 -6.50
C VAL A 10 21.70 43.20 -5.14
N VAL A 11 20.51 43.53 -4.63
CA VAL A 11 19.94 42.87 -3.45
C VAL A 11 19.32 41.56 -3.93
N ILE A 12 20.02 40.44 -3.73
CA ILE A 12 19.47 39.10 -3.92
C ILE A 12 18.65 38.78 -2.66
N THR A 13 17.34 39.02 -2.70
CA THR A 13 16.42 38.51 -1.69
C THR A 13 16.31 37.00 -1.86
N ALA A 14 17.05 36.24 -1.04
CA ALA A 14 16.91 34.80 -0.96
C ALA A 14 15.56 34.47 -0.31
N LEU A 15 14.53 34.28 -1.14
CA LEU A 15 13.24 33.74 -0.72
C LEU A 15 13.46 32.30 -0.27
N HIS A 16 13.72 32.09 1.02
CA HIS A 16 13.67 30.75 1.61
C HIS A 16 12.22 30.31 1.58
N LEU A 17 11.85 29.55 0.53
CA LEU A 17 10.71 28.66 0.58
C LEU A 17 11.02 27.64 1.69
N ALA A 18 10.66 27.98 2.93
CA ALA A 18 10.35 26.97 3.92
C ALA A 18 9.17 26.20 3.34
N ALA A 19 9.44 25.16 2.56
CA ALA A 19 8.45 24.15 2.27
C ALA A 19 7.99 23.68 3.66
N PRO A 20 6.73 23.90 4.06
CA PRO A 20 6.24 23.21 5.23
C PRO A 20 6.52 21.74 4.97
N SER A 21 7.16 21.05 5.91
CA SER A 21 7.20 19.60 5.92
C SER A 21 5.76 19.17 5.70
N VAL A 22 5.40 18.76 4.48
CA VAL A 22 4.04 18.34 4.17
C VAL A 22 3.78 17.20 5.14
N LEU A 23 2.91 17.49 6.10
CA LEU A 23 3.02 16.96 7.45
C LEU A 23 2.94 15.43 7.39
N ALA A 24 4.03 14.76 7.74
CA ALA A 24 4.04 13.30 7.87
C ALA A 24 3.08 12.83 8.98
N HIS A 25 2.74 13.74 9.90
CA HIS A 25 1.86 13.51 11.05
C HIS A 25 0.40 13.17 10.66
N PRO A 26 -0.31 13.94 9.81
CA PRO A 26 -1.58 13.54 9.21
C PRO A 26 -1.58 12.14 8.59
N ALA A 27 -0.57 11.81 7.79
CA ALA A 27 -0.51 10.49 7.15
C ALA A 27 -0.36 9.36 8.17
N ALA A 28 0.48 9.54 9.21
CA ALA A 28 0.65 8.54 10.26
C ALA A 28 -0.64 8.34 11.07
N GLU A 29 -1.33 9.43 11.38
CA GLU A 29 -2.59 9.42 12.11
C GLU A 29 -3.69 8.74 11.30
N GLU A 30 -3.85 9.11 10.03
CA GLU A 30 -4.83 8.51 9.11
C GLU A 30 -4.59 7.01 8.91
N MET A 31 -3.35 6.60 8.64
CA MET A 31 -2.97 5.19 8.51
C MET A 31 -3.26 4.43 9.80
N ALA A 32 -2.88 4.97 10.97
CA ALA A 32 -3.10 4.32 12.25
C ALA A 32 -4.60 4.21 12.56
N ALA A 33 -5.40 5.24 12.26
CA ALA A 33 -6.84 5.22 12.45
C ALA A 33 -7.50 4.16 11.54
N ALA A 34 -7.12 4.09 10.27
CA ALA A 34 -7.65 3.10 9.33
C ALA A 34 -7.27 1.67 9.74
N ALA A 35 -6.01 1.44 10.12
CA ALA A 35 -5.54 0.12 10.57
C ALA A 35 -6.26 -0.33 11.85
N ASN A 36 -6.43 0.57 12.83
CA ASN A 36 -7.14 0.24 14.06
C ASN A 36 -8.63 -0.04 13.81
N LYS A 37 -9.29 0.73 12.93
CA LYS A 37 -10.68 0.47 12.53
C LYS A 37 -10.83 -0.91 11.87
N PHE A 38 -9.94 -1.24 10.92
CA PHE A 38 -9.91 -2.56 10.30
C PHE A 38 -9.74 -3.66 11.35
N LEU A 39 -8.69 -3.59 12.18
CA LEU A 39 -8.38 -4.60 13.20
C LEU A 39 -9.48 -4.77 14.26
N ALA A 40 -10.24 -3.72 14.57
CA ALA A 40 -11.32 -3.76 15.55
C ALA A 40 -12.54 -4.57 15.06
N THR A 41 -12.74 -4.69 13.75
CA THR A 41 -13.84 -5.48 13.16
C THR A 41 -13.51 -6.96 13.00
N LEU A 42 -12.25 -7.36 13.22
CA LEU A 42 -11.81 -8.74 12.99
C LEU A 42 -12.17 -9.63 14.18
N LYS A 43 -12.68 -10.83 13.88
CA LYS A 43 -12.81 -11.90 14.86
C LYS A 43 -11.42 -12.36 15.33
N PRO A 44 -11.28 -12.99 16.51
CA PRO A 44 -9.98 -13.42 17.03
C PRO A 44 -9.14 -14.25 16.04
N GLU A 45 -9.77 -15.17 15.32
CA GLU A 45 -9.12 -16.03 14.32
C GLU A 45 -8.66 -15.25 13.07
N GLN A 46 -9.40 -14.21 12.67
CA GLN A 46 -9.02 -13.33 11.57
C GLN A 46 -7.88 -12.40 12.00
N LYS A 47 -7.97 -11.85 13.22
CA LYS A 47 -6.96 -10.97 13.79
C LYS A 47 -5.62 -11.69 13.96
N ALA A 48 -5.63 -12.98 14.33
CA ALA A 48 -4.42 -13.81 14.40
C ALA A 48 -3.69 -13.96 13.05
N LYS A 49 -4.39 -13.79 11.91
CA LYS A 49 -3.79 -13.78 10.57
C LYS A 49 -3.34 -12.38 10.16
N ALA A 50 -4.09 -11.36 10.54
CA ALA A 50 -3.88 -9.98 10.10
C ALA A 50 -2.90 -9.17 10.96
N HIS A 51 -2.77 -9.48 12.26
CA HIS A 51 -2.01 -8.67 13.21
C HIS A 51 -0.88 -9.46 13.85
N TYR A 52 0.34 -8.97 13.63
CA TYR A 52 1.55 -9.43 14.28
C TYR A 52 1.95 -8.40 15.34
N ALA A 53 1.95 -8.80 16.61
CA ALA A 53 2.26 -7.88 17.72
C ALA A 53 3.70 -7.32 17.64
N ASP A 54 4.64 -8.11 17.12
CA ASP A 54 6.03 -7.70 16.92
C ASP A 54 6.24 -7.13 15.51
N LEU A 55 6.82 -5.93 15.44
CA LEU A 55 7.26 -5.30 14.20
C LEU A 55 8.36 -6.11 13.47
N LYS A 56 9.12 -6.92 14.20
CA LYS A 56 10.20 -7.76 13.69
C LYS A 56 9.74 -9.20 13.38
N ALA A 57 8.44 -9.47 13.40
CA ALA A 57 7.93 -10.79 13.06
C ALA A 57 8.47 -11.26 11.69
N GLU A 58 8.94 -12.51 11.62
CA GLU A 58 9.52 -13.11 10.42
C GLU A 58 8.61 -12.93 9.19
N ALA A 59 7.29 -13.06 9.40
CA ALA A 59 6.27 -12.85 8.37
C ALA A 59 6.40 -11.52 7.61
N ARG A 60 7.01 -10.48 8.20
CA ARG A 60 7.26 -9.19 7.55
C ARG A 60 8.29 -9.27 6.42
N HIS A 61 9.19 -10.25 6.48
CA HIS A 61 10.23 -10.47 5.47
C HIS A 61 9.83 -11.50 4.41
N LEU A 62 8.70 -12.20 4.60
CA LEU A 62 8.16 -13.18 3.67
C LEU A 62 7.22 -12.48 2.68
N TRP A 63 7.73 -12.15 1.50
CA TRP A 63 7.02 -11.39 0.47
C TRP A 63 7.19 -12.00 -0.92
N HIS A 64 6.14 -11.97 -1.75
CA HIS A 64 6.18 -12.42 -3.14
C HIS A 64 4.98 -11.89 -3.94
N PHE A 65 5.16 -11.79 -5.26
CA PHE A 65 4.17 -11.35 -6.26
C PHE A 65 3.92 -12.44 -7.32
N ILE A 66 4.02 -13.70 -6.95
CA ILE A 66 3.63 -14.84 -7.81
C ILE A 66 2.42 -15.56 -7.20
N PRO A 67 1.77 -16.53 -7.88
CA PRO A 67 0.68 -17.29 -7.29
C PRO A 67 1.11 -17.88 -5.95
N THR A 68 0.24 -17.78 -4.94
CA THR A 68 0.61 -18.23 -3.59
C THR A 68 0.82 -19.73 -3.52
N GLU A 69 0.22 -20.48 -4.45
CA GLU A 69 0.35 -21.91 -4.63
C GLU A 69 1.75 -22.32 -5.11
N MET A 70 2.51 -21.38 -5.70
CA MET A 70 3.89 -21.60 -6.14
C MET A 70 4.94 -21.31 -5.06
N VAL A 71 4.52 -20.85 -3.88
CA VAL A 71 5.42 -20.41 -2.81
C VAL A 71 5.25 -21.30 -1.59
N SER A 72 6.32 -21.99 -1.18
CA SER A 72 6.31 -22.98 -0.11
C SER A 72 5.86 -22.42 1.25
N PHE A 73 6.19 -21.17 1.54
CA PHE A 73 5.78 -20.50 2.78
C PHE A 73 4.41 -19.79 2.68
N GLY A 74 3.80 -19.78 1.49
CA GLY A 74 2.54 -19.09 1.18
C GLY A 74 2.58 -17.57 1.42
N ARG A 75 1.46 -16.89 1.18
CA ARG A 75 1.31 -15.46 1.53
C ARG A 75 0.80 -15.29 2.96
N LYS A 76 1.31 -14.29 3.68
CA LYS A 76 0.93 -13.95 5.05
C LYS A 76 -0.14 -12.86 5.08
N GLY A 77 -0.93 -12.82 6.15
CA GLY A 77 -2.04 -11.88 6.29
C GLY A 77 -3.42 -12.53 6.20
N LEU A 78 -4.46 -11.73 6.45
CA LEU A 78 -5.85 -12.11 6.25
C LEU A 78 -6.27 -11.83 4.80
N THR A 79 -6.85 -12.82 4.13
CA THR A 79 -7.33 -12.63 2.74
C THR A 79 -8.63 -11.84 2.69
N LEU A 80 -8.83 -11.04 1.63
CA LEU A 80 -10.14 -10.41 1.38
C LEU A 80 -11.25 -11.45 1.22
N LYS A 81 -10.94 -12.63 0.68
CA LYS A 81 -11.87 -13.76 0.53
C LYS A 81 -12.43 -14.24 1.87
N GLU A 82 -11.68 -14.08 2.96
CA GLU A 82 -12.10 -14.45 4.32
C GLU A 82 -12.79 -13.31 5.09
N MET A 83 -12.92 -12.14 4.48
CA MET A 83 -13.48 -10.94 5.11
C MET A 83 -14.98 -10.77 4.77
N THR A 84 -15.72 -10.19 5.70
CA THR A 84 -17.06 -9.65 5.40
C THR A 84 -16.96 -8.44 4.46
N SER A 85 -18.07 -8.01 3.86
CA SER A 85 -18.08 -6.80 3.02
C SER A 85 -17.62 -5.55 3.77
N GLU A 86 -17.96 -5.42 5.06
CA GLU A 86 -17.50 -4.32 5.91
C GLU A 86 -15.98 -4.37 6.15
N GLN A 87 -15.46 -5.55 6.52
CA GLN A 87 -14.03 -5.75 6.73
C GLN A 87 -13.21 -5.47 5.45
N ARG A 88 -13.73 -5.90 4.29
CA ARG A 88 -13.10 -5.58 2.99
C ARG A 88 -13.10 -4.08 2.72
N ALA A 89 -14.20 -3.38 2.97
CA ALA A 89 -14.25 -1.93 2.79
C ALA A 89 -13.21 -1.22 3.67
N LEU A 90 -13.04 -1.66 4.92
CA LEU A 90 -12.02 -1.11 5.83
C LEU A 90 -10.59 -1.48 5.41
N ALA A 91 -10.36 -2.68 4.86
CA ALA A 91 -9.08 -3.05 4.27
C ALA A 91 -8.72 -2.19 3.05
N MET A 92 -9.70 -1.89 2.19
CA MET A 92 -9.52 -0.96 1.07
C MET A 92 -9.29 0.47 1.55
N ALA A 93 -9.99 0.90 2.60
CA ALA A 93 -9.77 2.22 3.21
C ALA A 93 -8.36 2.35 3.83
N LEU A 94 -7.80 1.27 4.40
CA LEU A 94 -6.39 1.26 4.78
C LEU A 94 -5.48 1.42 3.56
N LEU A 95 -5.73 0.67 2.48
CA LEU A 95 -4.95 0.79 1.24
C LEU A 95 -4.95 2.23 0.69
N THR A 96 -6.09 2.93 0.72
CA THR A 96 -6.17 4.33 0.26
C THR A 96 -5.27 5.28 1.05
N THR A 97 -5.02 5.03 2.34
CA THR A 97 -4.14 5.90 3.15
C THR A 97 -2.68 5.86 2.71
N GLY A 98 -2.25 4.79 2.03
CA GLY A 98 -0.89 4.62 1.52
C GLY A 98 -0.68 5.09 0.08
N MET A 99 -1.72 5.61 -0.59
CA MET A 99 -1.67 5.87 -2.03
C MET A 99 -2.31 7.20 -2.41
N SER A 100 -1.84 7.78 -3.52
CA SER A 100 -2.63 8.80 -4.22
C SER A 100 -3.85 8.15 -4.88
N GLU A 101 -4.82 8.96 -5.30
CA GLU A 101 -5.98 8.48 -6.05
C GLU A 101 -5.58 7.67 -7.30
N ALA A 102 -4.61 8.18 -8.08
CA ALA A 102 -4.08 7.48 -9.24
C ALA A 102 -3.37 6.16 -8.87
N GLY A 103 -2.67 6.13 -7.74
CA GLY A 103 -2.03 4.92 -7.21
C GLY A 103 -3.06 3.86 -6.81
N TYR A 104 -4.12 4.27 -6.12
CA TYR A 104 -5.22 3.39 -5.72
C TYR A 104 -6.00 2.85 -6.92
N ALA A 105 -6.30 3.71 -7.90
CA ALA A 105 -6.93 3.30 -9.15
C ALA A 105 -6.08 2.26 -9.90
N LYS A 106 -4.75 2.44 -9.93
CA LYS A 106 -3.83 1.46 -10.51
C LYS A 106 -3.82 0.14 -9.73
N ALA A 107 -3.73 0.19 -8.40
CA ALA A 107 -3.72 -1.01 -7.55
C ALA A 107 -5.01 -1.84 -7.72
N THR A 108 -6.17 -1.19 -7.65
CA THR A 108 -7.47 -1.85 -7.82
C THR A 108 -7.70 -2.33 -9.26
N GLY A 109 -7.22 -1.59 -10.25
CA GLY A 109 -7.17 -2.02 -11.64
C GLY A 109 -6.44 -3.36 -11.79
N ILE A 110 -5.21 -3.44 -11.27
CA ILE A 110 -4.39 -4.65 -11.24
C ILE A 110 -5.11 -5.82 -10.56
N MET A 111 -5.67 -5.59 -9.36
CA MET A 111 -6.42 -6.62 -8.63
C MET A 111 -7.57 -7.20 -9.48
N SER A 112 -8.23 -6.32 -10.22
CA SER A 112 -9.39 -6.67 -11.02
C SER A 112 -9.08 -7.44 -12.30
N LEU A 113 -7.80 -7.50 -12.72
CA LEU A 113 -7.34 -8.25 -13.88
C LEU A 113 -7.19 -9.75 -13.60
N GLU A 114 -7.20 -10.19 -12.34
CA GLU A 114 -7.26 -11.63 -12.03
C GLU A 114 -8.50 -12.28 -12.66
N GLY A 115 -9.64 -11.60 -12.67
CA GLY A 115 -10.86 -12.10 -13.32
C GLY A 115 -10.71 -12.23 -14.84
N VAL A 116 -9.94 -11.33 -15.46
CA VAL A 116 -9.63 -11.35 -16.89
C VAL A 116 -8.71 -12.53 -17.21
N LEU A 117 -7.63 -12.70 -16.45
CA LEU A 117 -6.72 -13.84 -16.59
C LEU A 117 -7.42 -15.17 -16.38
N LYS A 118 -8.34 -15.26 -15.41
CA LYS A 118 -9.15 -16.47 -15.18
C LYS A 118 -9.85 -16.93 -16.46
N GLN A 119 -10.41 -15.99 -17.22
CA GLN A 119 -11.13 -16.26 -18.46
C GLN A 119 -10.19 -16.67 -19.60
N PHE A 120 -9.03 -16.02 -19.71
CA PHE A 120 -8.07 -16.27 -20.78
C PHE A 120 -7.22 -17.53 -20.57
N GLU A 121 -6.64 -17.71 -19.39
CA GLU A 121 -5.70 -18.81 -19.13
C GLU A 121 -6.40 -20.15 -18.97
N LYS A 122 -7.65 -20.15 -18.46
CA LYS A 122 -8.44 -21.37 -18.16
C LYS A 122 -7.65 -22.43 -17.39
N ASN A 123 -6.69 -22.01 -16.56
CA ASN A 123 -5.81 -22.87 -15.80
C ASN A 123 -6.39 -23.13 -14.39
N PRO A 124 -6.91 -24.32 -14.10
CA PRO A 124 -7.53 -24.60 -12.80
C PRO A 124 -6.51 -24.72 -11.65
N LYS A 125 -5.19 -24.78 -11.95
CA LYS A 125 -4.15 -24.93 -10.92
C LYS A 125 -3.79 -23.64 -10.19
N VAL A 126 -4.24 -22.49 -10.70
CA VAL A 126 -3.98 -21.16 -10.12
C VAL A 126 -5.33 -20.52 -9.80
N ASP A 127 -5.62 -20.20 -8.54
CA ASP A 127 -6.86 -19.49 -8.18
C ASP A 127 -6.75 -18.01 -8.60
N ARG A 128 -7.12 -17.74 -9.85
CA ARG A 128 -7.26 -16.39 -10.41
C ARG A 128 -8.45 -15.68 -9.76
N ASN A 129 -8.20 -14.98 -8.66
CA ASN A 129 -9.24 -14.38 -7.85
C ASN A 129 -8.83 -12.99 -7.32
N SER A 130 -9.64 -11.97 -7.63
CA SER A 130 -9.44 -10.60 -7.18
C SER A 130 -9.59 -10.42 -5.66
N GLU A 131 -10.08 -11.43 -4.95
CA GLU A 131 -10.20 -11.46 -3.49
C GLU A 131 -9.04 -12.21 -2.80
N LEU A 132 -8.08 -12.78 -3.56
CA LEU A 132 -6.84 -13.36 -3.01
C LEU A 132 -5.73 -12.31 -2.82
N TYR A 133 -6.13 -11.19 -2.22
CA TYR A 133 -5.25 -10.16 -1.70
C TYR A 133 -5.30 -10.17 -0.17
N PHE A 134 -4.17 -9.86 0.46
CA PHE A 134 -3.89 -10.15 1.86
C PHE A 134 -3.46 -8.87 2.57
N VAL A 135 -3.97 -8.67 3.78
CA VAL A 135 -3.61 -7.54 4.63
C VAL A 135 -2.91 -8.03 5.89
N SER A 136 -1.76 -7.43 6.19
CA SER A 136 -0.99 -7.67 7.41
C SER A 136 -0.62 -6.35 8.09
N VAL A 137 -0.66 -6.32 9.41
CA VAL A 137 -0.25 -5.20 10.27
C VAL A 137 0.78 -5.73 11.27
N TYR A 138 1.88 -5.02 11.45
CA TYR A 138 3.02 -5.39 12.29
C TYR A 138 3.30 -4.30 13.32
N GLY A 139 3.38 -4.67 14.59
CA GLY A 139 3.45 -3.73 15.69
C GLY A 139 2.08 -3.14 16.05
N GLN A 140 2.06 -2.13 16.91
CA GLN A 140 0.84 -1.43 17.32
C GLN A 140 0.63 -0.16 16.49
N PRO A 141 -0.46 -0.04 15.71
CA PRO A 141 -0.74 1.17 14.94
C PRO A 141 -1.01 2.36 15.87
N THR A 142 -0.14 3.36 15.82
CA THR A 142 -0.28 4.62 16.54
C THR A 142 0.28 5.77 15.70
N ALA A 143 -0.21 6.98 15.92
CA ALA A 143 0.19 8.16 15.15
C ALA A 143 1.66 8.59 15.39
N LYS A 144 2.27 8.16 16.52
CA LYS A 144 3.64 8.53 16.92
C LYS A 144 4.57 7.33 17.11
N GLY A 145 4.07 6.11 16.86
CA GLY A 145 4.85 4.89 17.06
C GLY A 145 5.54 4.42 15.79
N THR A 146 6.29 3.34 15.94
CA THR A 146 6.91 2.61 14.84
C THR A 146 6.13 1.33 14.58
N TRP A 147 5.55 1.20 13.40
CA TRP A 147 4.74 0.07 12.98
C TRP A 147 4.76 -0.07 11.46
N ALA A 148 4.24 -1.17 10.93
CA ALA A 148 4.20 -1.41 9.50
C ALA A 148 2.91 -2.10 9.09
N TRP A 149 2.55 -2.00 7.83
CA TRP A 149 1.47 -2.76 7.24
C TRP A 149 1.75 -3.11 5.79
N ARG A 150 1.13 -4.18 5.30
CA ARG A 150 1.32 -4.72 3.97
C ARG A 150 0.00 -5.05 3.32
N TYR A 151 -0.05 -4.83 2.01
CA TYR A 151 -1.16 -5.20 1.15
C TYR A 151 -0.61 -5.93 -0.08
N GLU A 152 -0.97 -7.20 -0.23
CA GLU A 152 -0.28 -8.08 -1.17
C GLU A 152 -1.19 -9.08 -1.86
N GLY A 153 -0.86 -9.43 -3.09
CA GLY A 153 -1.52 -10.46 -3.86
C GLY A 153 -0.63 -10.92 -4.99
N HIS A 154 -1.21 -11.56 -6.00
CA HIS A 154 -0.44 -12.07 -7.12
C HIS A 154 0.29 -10.94 -7.86
N HIS A 155 -0.35 -9.85 -8.27
CA HIS A 155 0.34 -8.80 -9.04
C HIS A 155 0.64 -7.52 -8.27
N LEU A 156 0.57 -7.59 -6.94
CA LEU A 156 0.73 -6.42 -6.07
C LEU A 156 1.48 -6.83 -4.81
N SER A 157 2.51 -6.09 -4.44
CA SER A 157 3.13 -6.18 -3.11
C SER A 157 3.45 -4.77 -2.65
N LEU A 158 2.75 -4.30 -1.63
CA LEU A 158 2.92 -2.97 -1.07
C LEU A 158 3.26 -3.11 0.41
N SER A 159 4.38 -2.51 0.82
CA SER A 159 4.84 -2.52 2.21
C SER A 159 5.10 -1.11 2.68
N PHE A 160 4.44 -0.71 3.77
CA PHE A 160 4.57 0.59 4.39
C PHE A 160 5.13 0.43 5.79
N THR A 161 6.21 1.15 6.09
CA THR A 161 6.78 1.26 7.42
C THR A 161 6.74 2.70 7.87
N ILE A 162 6.15 2.92 9.04
CA ILE A 162 6.09 4.21 9.72
C ILE A 162 7.08 4.13 10.88
N VAL A 163 7.98 5.10 10.99
CA VAL A 163 8.93 5.22 12.11
C VAL A 163 8.63 6.49 12.88
N ASN A 164 8.27 6.31 14.16
CA ASN A 164 7.91 7.37 15.10
C ASN A 164 6.84 8.35 14.58
N GLY A 165 5.99 7.93 13.64
CA GLY A 165 5.01 8.81 12.99
C GLY A 165 5.58 9.86 12.04
N GLU A 166 6.88 9.80 11.74
CA GLU A 166 7.59 10.86 11.01
C GLU A 166 8.23 10.36 9.71
N LEU A 167 8.89 9.20 9.75
CA LEU A 167 9.54 8.63 8.56
C LEU A 167 8.69 7.54 7.94
N PHE A 168 8.56 7.58 6.62
CA PHE A 168 7.77 6.63 5.85
C PHE A 168 8.66 5.93 4.83
N ALA A 169 8.60 4.60 4.80
CA ALA A 169 9.21 3.79 3.77
C ALA A 169 8.14 2.95 3.08
N ALA A 170 8.02 3.07 1.77
CA ALA A 170 7.13 2.28 0.93
C ALA A 170 7.92 1.19 0.19
N ALA A 171 8.60 0.31 0.93
CA ALA A 171 9.47 -0.72 0.38
C ALA A 171 9.36 -2.06 1.16
N PRO A 172 9.45 -3.21 0.46
CA PRO A 172 9.42 -3.35 -1.01
C PRO A 172 8.06 -2.92 -1.59
N SER A 173 8.07 -2.48 -2.85
CA SER A 173 6.85 -2.14 -3.61
C SER A 173 6.93 -2.74 -5.02
N PHE A 174 5.88 -3.45 -5.40
CA PHE A 174 5.69 -4.03 -6.72
C PHE A 174 4.25 -3.83 -7.18
N MET A 175 4.11 -3.35 -8.41
CA MET A 175 2.83 -3.25 -9.12
C MET A 175 3.06 -3.80 -10.53
N GLY A 176 2.59 -5.01 -10.78
CA GLY A 176 2.69 -5.67 -12.08
C GLY A 176 1.34 -5.80 -12.73
N THR A 177 1.31 -6.05 -14.02
CA THR A 177 0.10 -6.46 -14.71
C THR A 177 0.41 -7.51 -15.74
N ASN A 178 -0.50 -8.46 -15.87
CA ASN A 178 -0.61 -9.36 -17.00
C ASN A 178 -2.10 -9.52 -17.27
N PRO A 179 -2.61 -9.25 -18.48
CA PRO A 179 -1.89 -8.66 -19.60
C PRO A 179 -1.53 -7.18 -19.35
N GLY A 180 -0.60 -6.64 -20.15
CA GLY A 180 -0.30 -5.20 -20.17
C GLY A 180 -1.36 -4.36 -20.91
N GLU A 181 -2.18 -5.02 -21.72
CA GLU A 181 -3.28 -4.46 -22.49
C GLU A 181 -4.37 -5.55 -22.60
N VAL A 182 -5.61 -5.21 -22.26
CA VAL A 182 -6.75 -6.11 -22.48
C VAL A 182 -7.30 -5.83 -23.88
N ARG A 183 -7.18 -6.79 -24.79
CA ARG A 183 -7.55 -6.57 -26.21
C ARG A 183 -9.04 -6.66 -26.50
N GLU A 184 -9.79 -7.38 -25.66
CA GLU A 184 -11.19 -7.75 -25.89
C GLU A 184 -12.00 -7.78 -24.59
N GLY A 185 -13.33 -7.68 -24.71
CA GLY A 185 -14.27 -7.76 -23.59
C GLY A 185 -14.51 -6.45 -22.84
N PRO A 186 -15.28 -6.48 -21.73
CA PRO A 186 -15.73 -5.27 -21.03
C PRO A 186 -14.62 -4.41 -20.41
N LYS A 187 -13.41 -4.96 -20.28
CA LYS A 187 -12.23 -4.28 -19.73
C LYS A 187 -11.19 -3.93 -20.79
N LYS A 188 -11.58 -3.88 -22.08
CA LYS A 188 -10.68 -3.54 -23.18
C LYS A 188 -9.99 -2.19 -22.94
N GLY A 189 -8.66 -2.16 -23.10
CA GLY A 189 -7.81 -1.00 -22.84
C GLY A 189 -6.47 -1.38 -22.20
#